data_AF-A0A7Y1T3A0-F1
#
_entry.id   AF-A0A7Y1T3A0-F1
#
_cell.length_a   1.000
_cell.length_b   1.000
_cell.length_c   1.000
_cell.angle_alpha   90.00
_cell.angle_beta   90.00
_cell.angle_gamma   90.00
#
_symmetry.space_group_name_H-M   'P 1'
#
loop_
_entity.id
_entity.type
_entity.pdbx_description
1 polymer ?
#
loop_
_entity_poly.entity_id
_entity_poly.type
_entity_poly.pdbx_seq_one_letter_code
_entity_poly.pdbx_strand_id
1 'polypeptide(L)'
;MTFKIDKALEILNRTPMVLETLLGGLSNDWLKNNEGENTWSPYNVVGHLIHGEKTDWMTRVKIVLSETGNKTFTPFDRFAQMQADQSIPIETL
;
A
#
# COMPACT_ATOMS: atom_id res chain seq x y z
N MET A 1 -16.40 17.82 1.82
CA MET A 1 -17.14 16.79 1.05
C MET A 1 -17.55 15.70 2.03
N THR A 2 -18.80 15.22 1.98
CA THR A 2 -19.27 14.15 2.88
C THR A 2 -18.87 12.78 2.33
N PHE A 3 -18.37 11.88 3.18
CA PHE A 3 -17.99 10.52 2.77
C PHE A 3 -19.19 9.76 2.20
N LYS A 4 -18.98 9.09 1.06
CA LYS A 4 -19.92 8.16 0.43
C LYS A 4 -19.15 6.94 -0.05
N ILE A 5 -19.62 5.75 0.31
CA ILE A 5 -18.91 4.50 -0.01
C ILE A 5 -18.73 4.31 -1.52
N ASP A 6 -19.76 4.59 -2.33
CA ASP A 6 -19.68 4.48 -3.79
C ASP A 6 -18.63 5.42 -4.39
N LYS A 7 -18.46 6.61 -3.81
CA LYS A 7 -17.44 7.59 -4.22
C LYS A 7 -16.04 7.19 -3.79
N ALA A 8 -15.89 6.52 -2.65
CA ALA A 8 -14.60 5.96 -2.25
C ALA A 8 -14.19 4.80 -3.17
N LEU A 9 -15.14 3.91 -3.51
CA LEU A 9 -14.90 2.79 -4.42
C LEU A 9 -14.46 3.24 -5.82
N GLU A 10 -14.96 4.37 -6.31
CA GLU A 10 -14.50 4.95 -7.58
C GLU A 10 -12.97 5.14 -7.62
N ILE A 11 -12.36 5.60 -6.52
CA ILE A 11 -10.91 5.81 -6.44
C ILE A 11 -10.19 4.50 -6.15
N LEU A 12 -10.63 3.75 -5.13
CA LEU A 12 -9.97 2.52 -4.68
C LEU A 12 -9.84 1.48 -5.80
N ASN A 13 -10.87 1.33 -6.64
CA ASN A 13 -10.83 0.38 -7.77
C ASN A 13 -9.87 0.79 -8.89
N ARG A 14 -9.51 2.08 -8.99
CA ARG A 14 -8.64 2.60 -10.05
C ARG A 14 -7.17 2.63 -9.64
N THR A 15 -6.89 2.82 -8.36
CA THR A 15 -5.52 3.01 -7.85
C THR A 15 -4.53 1.93 -8.31
N PRO A 16 -4.83 0.61 -8.26
CA PRO A 16 -3.87 -0.41 -8.67
C PRO A 16 -3.45 -0.28 -10.14
N MET A 17 -4.43 -0.17 -11.05
CA MET A 17 -4.18 -0.04 -12.49
C MET A 17 -3.46 1.26 -12.84
N VAL A 18 -3.76 2.36 -12.14
CA VAL A 18 -3.06 3.64 -12.33
C VAL A 18 -1.59 3.50 -11.96
N LEU A 19 -1.27 2.87 -10.82
CA LEU A 19 0.11 2.67 -10.38
C LEU A 19 0.87 1.72 -11.31
N GLU A 20 0.24 0.61 -11.71
CA GLU A 20 0.82 -0.35 -12.66
C GLU A 20 1.13 0.30 -14.01
N THR A 21 0.18 1.05 -14.57
CA THR A 21 0.35 1.74 -15.86
C THR A 21 1.40 2.84 -15.79
N LEU A 22 1.48 3.55 -14.66
CA LEU A 22 2.42 4.65 -14.48
C LEU A 22 3.85 4.17 -14.28
N LEU A 23 4.04 3.08 -13.53
CA LEU A 23 5.35 2.65 -13.05
C LEU A 23 5.92 1.46 -13.83
N GLY A 24 5.08 0.66 -14.48
CA GLY A 24 5.51 -0.53 -15.21
C GLY A 24 6.44 -0.20 -16.39
N GLY A 25 7.51 -0.98 -16.53
CA GLY A 25 8.50 -0.85 -17.60
C GLY A 25 9.46 0.34 -17.46
N LEU A 26 9.36 1.13 -16.39
CA LEU A 26 10.30 2.23 -16.14
C LEU A 26 11.67 1.73 -15.68
N SER A 27 12.70 2.55 -15.90
CA SER A 27 14.05 2.27 -15.44
C SER A 27 14.18 2.36 -13.91
N ASN A 28 15.21 1.72 -13.36
CA ASN A 28 15.53 1.83 -11.94
C ASN A 28 15.79 3.26 -11.47
N ASP A 29 16.26 4.16 -12.35
CA ASP A 29 16.45 5.57 -12.02
C ASP A 29 15.15 6.26 -11.63
N TRP A 30 14.01 5.85 -12.23
CA TRP A 30 12.70 6.33 -11.81
C TRP A 30 12.18 5.57 -10.59
N LEU A 31 12.34 4.25 -10.58
CA LEU A 31 11.71 3.39 -9.57
C LEU A 31 12.40 3.41 -8.20
N LYS A 32 13.71 3.67 -8.16
CA LYS A 32 14.54 3.61 -6.95
C LYS A 32 14.99 4.98 -6.44
N ASN A 33 14.77 6.06 -7.20
CA ASN A 33 15.05 7.41 -6.73
C ASN A 33 13.99 7.87 -5.70
N ASN A 34 14.34 8.85 -4.87
CA ASN A 34 13.50 9.32 -3.76
C ASN A 34 13.62 10.85 -3.57
N GLU A 35 12.92 11.38 -2.58
CA GLU A 35 12.84 12.82 -2.29
C GLU A 35 13.95 13.32 -1.35
N GLY A 36 15.03 12.54 -1.17
CA GLY A 36 16.15 12.84 -0.28
C GLY A 36 16.28 11.88 0.89
N GLU A 37 17.11 12.26 1.86
CA GLU A 37 17.45 11.41 3.00
C GLU A 37 16.20 10.98 3.79
N ASN A 38 16.14 9.70 4.16
CA ASN A 38 15.04 9.12 4.94
C ASN A 38 13.65 9.18 4.27
N THR A 39 13.60 9.29 2.94
CA THR A 39 12.36 9.20 2.14
C THR A 39 12.28 7.90 1.35
N TRP A 40 11.10 7.61 0.80
CA TRP A 40 10.82 6.36 0.08
C TRP A 40 10.84 6.56 -1.42
N SER A 41 11.38 5.57 -2.13
CA SER A 41 11.27 5.50 -3.59
C SER A 41 9.86 5.06 -4.02
N PRO A 42 9.46 5.27 -5.29
CA PRO A 42 8.21 4.72 -5.82
C PRO A 42 8.06 3.21 -5.56
N TYR A 43 9.13 2.44 -5.71
CA TYR A 43 9.15 1.01 -5.38
C TYR A 43 8.80 0.75 -3.91
N ASN A 44 9.38 1.53 -2.99
CA ASN A 44 9.08 1.39 -1.56
C ASN A 44 7.66 1.84 -1.22
N VAL A 45 7.13 2.87 -1.89
CA VAL A 45 5.76 3.33 -1.70
C VAL A 45 4.75 2.26 -2.15
N VAL A 46 4.95 1.64 -3.32
CA VAL A 46 4.08 0.55 -3.78
C VAL A 46 4.13 -0.64 -2.82
N GLY A 47 5.32 -1.07 -2.40
CA GLY A 47 5.46 -2.14 -1.40
C GLY A 47 4.77 -1.81 -0.07
N HIS A 48 4.83 -0.54 0.37
CA HIS A 48 4.13 -0.07 1.57
C HIS A 48 2.60 -0.14 1.42
N LEU A 49 2.06 0.30 0.28
CA LEU A 49 0.62 0.21 -0.01
C LEU A 49 0.15 -1.24 0.02
N ILE A 50 0.88 -2.15 -0.62
CA ILE A 50 0.58 -3.59 -0.65
C ILE A 50 0.61 -4.18 0.77
N HIS A 51 1.56 -3.78 1.60
CA HIS A 51 1.59 -4.22 3.00
C HIS A 51 0.34 -3.76 3.75
N GLY A 52 -0.06 -2.49 3.60
CA GLY A 52 -1.28 -1.94 4.19
C GLY A 52 -2.56 -2.69 3.77
N GLU A 53 -2.69 -3.05 2.49
CA GLU A 53 -3.80 -3.88 2.00
C GLU A 53 -3.84 -5.27 2.64
N LYS A 54 -2.66 -5.90 2.83
CA LYS A 54 -2.55 -7.25 3.39
C LYS A 54 -2.79 -7.29 4.90
N THR A 55 -2.33 -6.28 5.64
CA THR A 55 -2.24 -6.37 7.11
C THR A 55 -3.17 -5.41 7.84
N ASP A 56 -3.61 -4.32 7.22
CA ASP A 56 -4.22 -3.21 7.95
C ASP A 56 -5.70 -3.00 7.62
N TRP A 57 -6.04 -2.54 6.41
CA TRP A 57 -7.40 -2.03 6.14
C TRP A 57 -8.50 -3.05 6.40
N MET A 58 -8.45 -4.21 5.72
CA MET A 58 -9.47 -5.24 5.88
C MET A 58 -9.39 -5.95 7.23
N THR A 59 -8.20 -6.04 7.82
CA THR A 59 -8.01 -6.57 9.18
C THR A 59 -8.71 -5.70 10.21
N ARG A 60 -8.53 -4.37 10.13
CA ARG A 60 -9.17 -3.41 11.04
C ARG A 60 -10.67 -3.34 10.83
N VAL A 61 -11.15 -3.39 9.58
CA VAL A 61 -12.60 -3.49 9.30
C VAL A 61 -13.20 -4.71 9.97
N LYS A 62 -12.55 -5.87 9.90
CA LYS A 62 -13.01 -7.09 10.59
C LYS A 62 -13.03 -6.92 12.10
N ILE A 63 -12.01 -6.31 12.70
CA ILE A 63 -11.98 -6.02 14.15
C ILE A 63 -13.13 -5.09 14.53
N VAL A 64 -13.37 -4.02 13.77
CA VAL A 64 -14.46 -3.06 14.03
C VAL A 64 -15.82 -3.74 13.97
N LEU A 65 -16.07 -4.55 12.93
CA LEU A 65 -17.35 -5.24 12.72
C LEU A 65 -17.58 -6.45 13.64
N SER A 66 -16.53 -7.01 14.25
CA SER A 66 -16.67 -8.17 15.14
C SER A 66 -17.56 -7.85 16.35
N GLU A 67 -18.49 -8.71 16.75
CA GLU A 67 -19.28 -8.48 17.98
C GLU A 67 -18.57 -8.96 19.25
N THR A 68 -17.51 -9.76 19.09
CA THR A 68 -16.78 -10.40 20.18
C THR A 68 -15.26 -10.33 19.94
N GLY A 69 -14.46 -10.67 20.94
CA GLY A 69 -12.99 -10.73 20.83
C GLY A 69 -12.26 -9.40 21.09
N ASN A 70 -10.94 -9.41 20.84
CA ASN A 70 -10.07 -8.26 21.10
C ASN A 70 -10.33 -7.13 20.08
N LYS A 71 -10.66 -5.94 20.58
CA LYS A 71 -10.94 -4.74 19.80
C LYS A 71 -9.74 -3.81 19.60
N THR A 72 -8.59 -4.18 20.14
CA THR A 72 -7.34 -3.44 19.96
C THR A 72 -6.75 -3.73 18.58
N PHE A 73 -6.41 -2.67 17.84
CA PHE A 73 -5.70 -2.82 16.58
C PHE A 73 -4.25 -3.25 16.81
N THR A 74 -3.77 -4.18 15.98
CA THR A 74 -2.36 -4.53 15.94
C THR A 74 -1.54 -3.31 15.48
N PRO A 75 -0.39 -3.02 16.11
CA PRO A 75 0.52 -1.99 15.63
C PRO A 75 0.93 -2.23 14.17
N PHE A 76 0.94 -1.17 13.38
CA PHE A 76 1.29 -1.22 11.96
C PHE A 76 2.80 -1.10 11.78
N ASP A 77 3.42 -2.07 11.11
CA ASP A 77 4.82 -2.00 10.72
C ASP A 77 4.98 -1.17 9.44
N ARG A 78 5.31 0.11 9.64
CA ARG A 78 5.48 1.09 8.57
C ARG A 78 6.58 0.72 7.56
N PHE A 79 7.55 -0.11 7.96
CA PHE A 79 8.75 -0.42 7.17
C PHE A 79 8.82 -1.89 6.73
N ALA A 80 7.76 -2.68 6.95
CA ALA A 80 7.72 -4.09 6.62
C ALA A 80 8.09 -4.40 5.16
N GLN A 81 7.75 -3.51 4.22
CA GLN A 81 8.08 -3.65 2.81
C GLN A 81 9.59 -3.69 2.53
N MET A 82 10.41 -3.14 3.42
CA MET A 82 11.87 -3.13 3.27
C MET A 82 12.50 -4.49 3.61
N GLN A 83 11.76 -5.37 4.29
CA GLN A 83 12.21 -6.72 4.64
C GLN A 83 11.98 -7.73 3.50
N ALA A 84 11.16 -7.37 2.51
CA ALA A 84 10.92 -8.19 1.33
C ALA A 84 12.09 -8.13 0.35
N ASP A 85 12.17 -9.11 -0.56
CA ASP A 85 13.16 -9.10 -1.64
C ASP A 85 12.98 -7.86 -2.54
N GLN A 86 13.98 -6.97 -2.53
CA GLN A 86 13.96 -5.72 -3.28
C GLN A 86 14.43 -5.86 -4.73
N SER A 87 14.84 -7.07 -5.15
CA SER A 87 15.28 -7.40 -6.51
C SER A 87 14.12 -7.78 -7.44
N ILE A 88 12.94 -8.01 -6.87
CA ILE A 88 11.72 -8.33 -7.61
C ILE A 88 11.32 -7.12 -8.49
N PRO A 89 10.91 -7.33 -9.75
CA PRO A 89 10.36 -6.25 -10.58
C PRO A 89 9.09 -5.64 -9.97
N ILE A 90 8.90 -4.31 -10.13
CA ILE A 90 7.77 -3.59 -9.51
C ILE A 90 6.42 -4.12 -10.01
N GLU A 91 6.38 -4.64 -11.23
CA GLU A 91 5.22 -5.24 -11.90
C GLU A 91 4.78 -6.56 -11.26
N THR A 92 5.63 -7.15 -10.42
CA THR A 92 5.41 -8.47 -9.80
C THR A 92 5.28 -8.41 -8.27
N LEU A 93 5.20 -7.20 -7.70
CA LEU A 93 4.97 -6.97 -6.27
C LEU A 93 3.60 -7.40 -5.78
#